data_AF-A0A835U7S1-F1
#
_entry.id   AF-A0A835U7S1-F1
#
_cell.length_a   1.000
_cell.length_b   1.000
_cell.length_c   1.000
_cell.angle_alpha   90.00
_cell.angle_beta   90.00
_cell.angle_gamma   90.00
#
_symmetry.space_group_name_H-M   'P 1'
#
loop_
_entity.id
_entity.type
_entity.pdbx_description
1 polymer ?
#
loop_
_entity_poly.entity_id
_entity_poly.type
_entity_poly.pdbx_seq_one_letter_code
_entity_poly.pdbx_strand_id
1 'polypeptide(L)'
;MGIKLEQFIFDAFAYAPSVALFEVLREEEFAPVKNANGASYDTPDSARLMLLRLHSRWVVAAGGFLTHSVPLYLTGVEISPLCSFAGENLEAICRGRTFHAPSEITF
;
A
#
# COMPACT_ATOMS: atom_id res chain seq x y z
N MET A 1 -31.40 -25.31 8.65
CA MET A 1 -30.73 -24.07 9.09
C MET A 1 -29.38 -24.48 9.64
N GLY A 2 -28.28 -23.98 9.06
CA GLY A 2 -26.93 -24.31 9.50
C GLY A 2 -26.35 -23.18 10.34
N ILE A 3 -25.42 -23.50 11.24
CA ILE A 3 -24.61 -22.52 11.97
C ILE A 3 -23.14 -22.73 11.61
N LYS A 4 -22.40 -21.62 11.51
CA LYS A 4 -20.94 -21.63 11.39
C LYS A 4 -20.37 -21.16 12.72
N LEU A 5 -19.51 -21.98 13.33
CA LEU A 5 -18.84 -21.66 14.58
C LEU A 5 -17.40 -21.25 14.25
N GLU A 6 -17.03 -20.02 14.61
CA GLU A 6 -15.69 -19.46 14.40
C GLU A 6 -15.21 -18.84 15.71
N GLN A 7 -13.93 -18.99 16.01
CA GLN A 7 -13.26 -18.25 17.08
C GLN A 7 -12.49 -17.09 16.47
N PHE A 8 -12.29 -16.01 17.24
CA PHE A 8 -11.51 -14.88 16.77
C PHE A 8 -10.10 -14.91 17.34
N ILE A 9 -9.11 -14.63 16.47
CA ILE A 9 -7.69 -14.55 16.86
C ILE A 9 -7.45 -13.60 18.04
N PHE A 10 -8.19 -12.48 18.10
CA PHE A 10 -8.05 -11.46 19.14
C PHE A 10 -8.73 -11.84 20.48
N ASP A 11 -9.47 -12.95 20.56
CA ASP A 11 -9.96 -13.48 21.85
C ASP A 11 -8.78 -13.86 22.77
N ALA A 12 -7.60 -14.11 22.18
CA ALA A 12 -6.36 -14.40 22.91
C ALA A 12 -5.85 -13.22 23.76
N PHE A 13 -6.23 -11.97 23.45
CA PHE A 13 -5.71 -10.79 24.14
C PHE A 13 -6.04 -10.78 25.63
N ALA A 14 -7.18 -11.33 26.04
CA ALA A 14 -7.58 -11.40 27.44
C ALA A 14 -6.66 -12.28 28.32
N TYR A 15 -5.88 -13.17 27.70
CA TYR A 15 -4.96 -14.07 28.40
C TYR A 15 -3.52 -13.54 28.44
N ALA A 16 -3.23 -12.44 27.75
CA ALA A 16 -1.90 -11.85 27.77
C ALA A 16 -1.64 -11.13 29.11
N PRO A 17 -0.45 -11.28 29.73
CA PRO A 17 -0.09 -10.54 30.96
C PRO A 17 -0.14 -9.01 30.77
N SER A 18 0.05 -8.55 29.54
CA SER A 18 -0.01 -7.13 29.15
C SER A 18 -0.31 -7.03 27.65
N VAL A 19 -1.05 -5.99 27.25
CA VAL A 19 -1.39 -5.69 25.85
C VAL A 19 -0.99 -4.25 25.55
N ALA A 20 -0.39 -4.02 24.38
CA ALA A 20 -0.07 -2.70 23.86
C ALA A 20 -0.78 -2.46 22.53
N LEU A 21 -1.05 -1.20 22.21
CA LEU A 21 -1.64 -0.76 20.95
C LEU A 21 -0.63 0.14 20.24
N PHE A 22 -0.53 -0.03 18.91
CA PHE A 22 0.32 0.79 18.06
C PHE A 22 -0.52 1.32 16.90
N GLU A 23 -0.72 2.63 16.87
CA GLU A 23 -1.48 3.30 15.82
C GLU A 23 -0.56 3.64 14.65
N VAL A 24 -1.08 3.50 13.43
CA VAL A 24 -0.36 3.75 12.18
C VAL A 24 -1.24 4.50 11.18
N LEU A 25 -0.61 5.07 10.16
CA LEU A 25 -1.32 5.69 9.04
C LEU A 25 -1.90 4.61 8.12
N ARG A 26 -3.22 4.66 7.88
CA ARG A 26 -3.92 3.67 7.05
C ARG A 26 -3.32 3.58 5.65
N GLU A 27 -3.02 4.72 5.04
CA GLU A 27 -2.51 4.83 3.68
C GLU A 27 -1.06 4.32 3.51
N GLU A 28 -0.39 3.97 4.60
CA GLU A 28 0.95 3.36 4.58
C GLU A 28 0.90 1.86 4.89
N GLU A 29 -0.05 1.43 5.72
CA GLU A 29 0.00 0.09 6.33
C GLU A 29 -1.23 -0.79 6.04
N PHE A 30 -2.35 -0.24 5.52
CA PHE A 30 -3.61 -0.99 5.46
C PHE A 30 -4.50 -0.70 4.24
N ALA A 31 -4.50 -1.64 3.29
CA ALA A 31 -5.36 -1.65 2.11
C ALA A 31 -6.03 -3.03 1.92
N PRO A 32 -7.09 -3.36 2.67
CA PRO A 32 -7.67 -4.70 2.67
C PRO A 32 -8.45 -4.98 1.38
N VAL A 33 -8.49 -6.25 0.97
CA VAL A 33 -9.35 -6.75 -0.11
C VAL A 33 -10.43 -7.65 0.50
N LYS A 34 -11.67 -7.19 0.44
CA LYS A 34 -12.87 -7.83 1.02
C LYS A 34 -14.01 -7.98 0.03
N ASN A 35 -14.09 -7.08 -0.94
CA ASN A 35 -15.19 -6.97 -1.88
C ASN A 35 -14.71 -7.15 -3.33
N ALA A 36 -15.61 -7.54 -4.23
CA ALA A 36 -15.31 -7.58 -5.67
C ALA A 36 -15.25 -6.16 -6.27
N ASN A 37 -14.54 -6.02 -7.41
CA ASN A 37 -14.57 -4.77 -8.18
C ASN A 37 -16.00 -4.39 -8.55
N GLY A 38 -16.32 -3.09 -8.47
CA GLY A 38 -17.68 -2.55 -8.58
C GLY A 38 -18.32 -2.21 -7.23
N ALA A 39 -17.80 -2.72 -6.12
CA ALA A 39 -18.12 -2.20 -4.78
C ALA A 39 -17.41 -0.85 -4.52
N SER A 40 -17.86 -0.13 -3.50
CA SER A 40 -17.38 1.23 -3.18
C SER A 40 -16.00 1.29 -2.51
N TYR A 41 -15.57 0.25 -1.80
CA TYR A 41 -14.29 0.20 -1.09
C TYR A 41 -13.83 -1.25 -0.81
N ASP A 42 -12.59 -1.39 -0.36
CA ASP A 42 -11.92 -2.67 -0.04
C ASP A 42 -12.00 -3.70 -1.18
N THR A 43 -11.82 -3.22 -2.41
CA THR A 43 -11.75 -4.00 -3.65
C THR A 43 -10.31 -4.17 -4.13
N PRO A 44 -10.02 -5.15 -5.01
CA PRO A 44 -8.72 -5.25 -5.69
C PRO A 44 -8.26 -3.91 -6.31
N ASP A 45 -9.14 -3.19 -6.99
CA ASP A 45 -8.80 -1.90 -7.61
C ASP A 45 -8.46 -0.84 -6.55
N SER A 46 -9.21 -0.78 -5.45
CA SER A 46 -8.93 0.18 -4.38
C SER A 46 -7.59 -0.11 -3.70
N ALA A 47 -7.25 -1.38 -3.46
CA ALA A 47 -5.99 -1.77 -2.83
C ALA A 47 -4.79 -1.47 -3.74
N ARG A 48 -4.90 -1.79 -5.04
CA ARG A 48 -3.89 -1.46 -6.04
C ARG A 48 -3.64 0.05 -6.09
N LEU A 49 -4.69 0.86 -6.14
CA LEU A 49 -4.54 2.32 -6.20
C LEU A 49 -3.93 2.89 -4.92
N MET A 50 -4.24 2.34 -3.75
CA MET A 50 -3.59 2.76 -2.49
C MET A 50 -2.08 2.48 -2.51
N LEU A 51 -1.67 1.29 -2.98
CA LEU A 51 -0.26 0.92 -3.10
C LEU A 51 0.49 1.81 -4.10
N LEU A 52 -0.08 2.03 -5.28
CA LEU A 52 0.52 2.90 -6.31
C LEU A 52 0.68 4.35 -5.81
N ARG A 53 -0.26 4.85 -4.99
CA ARG A 53 -0.15 6.18 -4.36
C ARG A 53 0.94 6.22 -3.31
N LEU A 54 1.06 5.19 -2.47
CA LEU A 54 2.14 5.07 -1.49
C LEU A 54 3.51 5.15 -2.18
N HIS A 55 3.74 4.31 -3.18
CA HIS A 55 4.98 4.26 -3.94
C HIS A 55 5.25 5.54 -4.72
N SER A 56 4.22 6.18 -5.28
CA SER A 56 4.36 7.49 -5.94
C SER A 56 4.86 8.56 -4.97
N ARG A 57 4.39 8.55 -3.70
CA ARG A 57 4.91 9.45 -2.66
C ARG A 57 6.38 9.14 -2.35
N TRP A 58 6.76 7.87 -2.29
CA TRP A 58 8.16 7.47 -2.07
C TRP A 58 9.09 7.98 -3.18
N VAL A 59 8.70 7.86 -4.45
CA VAL A 59 9.50 8.40 -5.58
C VAL A 59 9.71 9.91 -5.42
N VAL A 60 8.66 10.66 -5.11
CA VAL A 60 8.75 12.12 -4.92
C VAL A 60 9.61 12.47 -3.71
N ALA A 61 9.45 11.76 -2.59
CA ALA A 61 10.25 11.96 -1.38
C ALA A 61 11.75 11.69 -1.63
N ALA A 62 12.07 10.71 -2.48
CA ALA A 62 13.43 10.38 -2.90
C ALA A 62 14.03 11.36 -3.94
N GLY A 63 13.31 12.41 -4.31
CA GLY A 63 13.74 13.44 -5.27
C GLY A 63 13.52 13.08 -6.73
N GLY A 64 12.65 12.12 -7.02
CA GLY A 64 12.17 11.81 -8.37
C GLY A 64 10.96 12.66 -8.77
N PHE A 65 10.68 12.68 -10.07
CA PHE A 65 9.53 13.39 -10.65
C PHE A 65 8.59 12.39 -11.31
N LEU A 66 7.28 12.65 -11.26
CA LEU A 66 6.27 11.83 -11.91
C LEU A 66 5.63 12.58 -13.07
N THR A 67 5.50 11.91 -14.21
CA THR A 67 4.67 12.33 -15.34
C THR A 67 3.62 11.28 -15.61
N HIS A 68 2.50 11.67 -16.23
CA HIS A 68 1.37 10.77 -16.43
C HIS A 68 0.46 11.24 -17.57
N SER A 69 -0.08 10.30 -18.34
CA SER A 69 -1.08 10.57 -19.38
C SER A 69 -2.52 10.51 -18.86
N VAL A 70 -2.71 9.97 -17.65
CA VAL A 70 -4.01 9.86 -16.96
C VAL A 70 -3.86 10.38 -15.53
N PRO A 71 -4.94 10.79 -14.84
CA PRO A 71 -4.80 11.33 -13.49
C PRO A 71 -4.11 10.36 -12.52
N LEU A 72 -3.20 10.86 -11.68
CA LEU A 72 -2.45 10.05 -10.70
C LEU A 72 -3.36 9.34 -9.68
N TYR A 73 -4.61 9.75 -9.51
CA TYR A 73 -5.54 9.00 -8.67
C TYR A 73 -6.02 7.68 -9.30
N LEU A 74 -5.69 7.41 -10.58
CA LEU A 74 -5.99 6.21 -11.36
C LEU A 74 -4.74 5.43 -11.83
N THR A 75 -3.54 5.91 -11.54
CA THR A 75 -2.27 5.31 -11.97
C THR A 75 -1.17 5.58 -10.94
N GLY A 76 0.05 5.13 -11.18
CA GLY A 76 1.20 5.48 -10.35
C GLY A 76 2.43 4.66 -10.69
N VAL A 77 3.39 4.67 -9.78
CA VAL A 77 4.58 3.83 -9.85
C VAL A 77 4.42 2.66 -8.90
N GLU A 78 4.81 1.47 -9.32
CA GLU A 78 4.98 0.32 -8.43
C GLU A 78 6.47 0.14 -8.13
N ILE A 79 6.81 -0.12 -6.86
CA ILE A 79 8.17 -0.35 -6.41
C ILE A 79 8.21 -1.75 -5.85
N SER A 80 9.13 -2.57 -6.36
CA SER A 80 9.35 -3.91 -5.82
C SER A 80 9.80 -3.82 -4.36
N PRO A 81 9.25 -4.66 -3.45
CA PRO A 81 9.73 -4.74 -2.07
C PRO A 81 11.22 -5.11 -1.94
N LEU A 82 11.84 -5.66 -2.99
CA LEU A 82 13.28 -5.93 -3.04
C LEU A 82 14.12 -4.66 -3.25
N CYS A 83 13.53 -3.60 -3.80
CA CYS A 83 14.18 -2.30 -3.96
C CYS A 83 14.03 -1.45 -2.69
N SER A 84 12.86 -1.47 -2.07
CA SER A 84 12.54 -0.66 -0.90
C SER A 84 11.37 -1.29 -0.13
N PHE A 85 11.50 -1.41 1.19
CA PHE A 85 10.48 -1.98 2.06
C PHE A 85 9.45 -0.92 2.49
N ALA A 86 9.91 0.26 2.89
CA ALA A 86 9.11 1.34 3.45
C ALA A 86 9.47 2.72 2.85
N GLY A 87 10.03 2.75 1.64
CA GLY A 87 10.42 3.97 0.93
C GLY A 87 11.88 4.39 1.11
N GLU A 88 12.68 3.63 1.85
CA GLU A 88 14.11 3.85 2.02
C GLU A 88 14.93 3.46 0.78
N ASN A 89 16.17 3.97 0.68
CA ASN A 89 17.18 3.63 -0.33
C ASN A 89 16.79 3.90 -1.80
N LEU A 90 15.80 4.77 -2.02
CA LEU A 90 15.31 5.09 -3.36
C LEU A 90 16.07 6.24 -4.03
N GLU A 91 16.87 7.02 -3.31
CA GLU A 91 17.51 8.23 -3.84
C GLU A 91 18.47 7.92 -4.99
N ALA A 92 19.24 6.83 -4.89
CA ALA A 92 20.15 6.41 -5.95
C ALA A 92 19.39 6.06 -7.26
N ILE A 93 18.14 5.64 -7.14
CA ILE A 93 17.29 5.25 -8.26
C ILE A 93 16.46 6.43 -8.77
N CYS A 94 15.98 7.30 -7.88
CA CYS A 94 14.94 8.28 -8.19
C CYS A 94 15.47 9.71 -8.36
N ARG A 95 16.55 10.10 -7.68
CA ARG A 95 16.96 11.50 -7.58
C ARG A 95 17.24 12.10 -8.96
N GLY A 96 16.51 13.17 -9.29
CA GLY A 96 16.66 13.89 -10.56
C GLY A 96 16.11 13.14 -11.79
N ARG A 97 15.48 11.97 -11.61
CA ARG A 97 14.89 11.17 -12.68
C ARG A 97 13.39 11.39 -12.76
N THR A 98 12.85 11.27 -13.97
CA THR A 98 11.41 11.35 -14.23
C THR A 98 10.87 9.97 -14.57
N PHE A 99 9.76 9.58 -13.93
CA PHE A 99 9.07 8.31 -14.15
C PHE A 99 7.69 8.60 -14.76
N HIS A 100 7.40 8.00 -15.91
CA HIS A 100 6.14 8.16 -16.60
C HIS A 100 5.16 7.04 -16.20
N ALA A 101 4.13 7.35 -15.42
CA ALA A 101 3.14 6.39 -14.94
C ALA A 101 2.18 5.92 -16.06
N PRO A 102 1.74 4.64 -16.05
CA PRO A 102 2.15 3.59 -15.12
C PRO A 102 3.56 3.07 -15.40
N SER A 103 4.35 2.87 -14.34
CA SER A 103 5.70 2.31 -14.45
C SER A 103 6.05 1.49 -13.22
N GLU A 104 7.13 0.70 -13.32
CA GLU A 104 7.62 -0.17 -12.26
C GLU A 104 9.11 0.12 -11.99
N ILE A 105 9.52 0.03 -10.72
CA ILE A 105 10.91 0.04 -10.29
C ILE A 105 11.22 -1.34 -9.71
N THR A 106 12.06 -2.09 -10.42
CA THR A 106 12.50 -3.44 -10.04
C THR A 106 14.02 -3.50 -9.92
N PHE A 107 14.52 -4.59 -9.32
CA PHE A 107 15.94 -4.94 -9.30
C PHE A 107 16.38 -5.53 -10.64
#